data_AF-A0A833QDD7-F1
#
_entry.id   AF-A0A833QDD7-F1
#
_cell.length_a   1.000
_cell.length_b   1.000
_cell.length_c   1.000
_cell.angle_alpha   90.00
_cell.angle_beta   90.00
_cell.angle_gamma   90.00
#
_symmetry.space_group_name_H-M   'P 1'
#
loop_
_entity.id
_entity.type
_entity.pdbx_description
1 polymer ?
#
loop_
_entity_poly.entity_id
_entity_poly.type
_entity_poly.pdbx_seq_one_letter_code
_entity_poly.pdbx_strand_id
1 'polypeptide(L)'
;MPTIRDIMGFHNVDRLVYEKLIMHRTPLVLARDIVCLFMWLDQMTAIDVARSILSIRNPSAIVSLVNEAEGILNYLQQDVDNTNSFHDFPCLTSLLNRCIDTSFFDIHKEQLQKSLMHKLNGVGRVIFYDPYYEILHAYDTSVKIAEQDVSRRGRMPMIPACPTELTRPYRFPPEIAAPEDDKSIFINPLAEGGMVDFA
;
A
#
# COMPACT_ATOMS: atom_id res chain seq x y z
N MET A 1 16.38 -10.02 -7.31
CA MET A 1 15.08 -9.97 -6.61
C MET A 1 15.26 -9.04 -5.42
N PRO A 2 14.40 -8.03 -5.22
CA PRO A 2 14.53 -7.10 -4.10
C PRO A 2 14.32 -7.82 -2.76
N THR A 3 15.00 -7.34 -1.73
CA THR A 3 14.80 -7.73 -0.33
C THR A 3 13.70 -6.90 0.32
N ILE A 4 13.24 -7.29 1.52
CA ILE A 4 12.34 -6.48 2.33
C ILE A 4 12.97 -5.10 2.63
N ARG A 5 14.29 -5.02 2.88
CA ARG A 5 15.01 -3.75 3.07
C ARG A 5 14.91 -2.83 1.85
N ASP A 6 15.08 -3.37 0.64
CA ASP A 6 15.05 -2.57 -0.59
C ASP A 6 13.67 -1.96 -0.84
N ILE A 7 12.61 -2.73 -0.58
CA ILE A 7 11.21 -2.28 -0.69
C ILE A 7 10.89 -1.20 0.35
N MET A 8 11.33 -1.38 1.60
CA MET A 8 11.17 -0.36 2.64
C MET A 8 11.95 0.92 2.34
N GLY A 9 13.17 0.80 1.81
CA GLY A 9 13.99 1.95 1.43
C GLY A 9 13.37 2.75 0.28
N PHE A 10 12.83 2.06 -0.74
CA PHE A 10 12.14 2.69 -1.86
C PHE A 10 10.86 3.41 -1.40
N HIS A 11 10.05 2.77 -0.56
CA HIS A 11 8.78 3.30 -0.04
C HIS A 11 8.92 4.07 1.29
N ASN A 12 10.12 4.55 1.62
CA ASN A 12 10.35 5.32 2.85
C ASN A 12 9.55 6.64 2.88
N VAL A 13 9.26 7.24 1.71
CA VAL A 13 8.41 8.44 1.63
C VAL A 13 6.96 8.10 2.01
N ASP A 14 6.42 6.98 1.51
CA ASP A 14 5.06 6.50 1.83
C ASP A 14 4.92 6.17 3.33
N ARG A 15 5.95 5.56 3.92
CA ARG A 15 6.04 5.32 5.37
C ARG A 15 5.97 6.61 6.17
N LEU A 16 6.70 7.65 5.76
CA LEU A 16 6.68 8.95 6.43
C LEU A 16 5.31 9.66 6.29
N VAL A 17 4.60 9.47 5.16
CA VAL A 17 3.22 9.98 5.03
C VAL A 17 2.29 9.23 6.00
N TYR A 18 2.36 7.90 6.06
CA TYR A 18 1.58 7.08 6.99
C TYR A 18 1.78 7.52 8.46
N GLU A 19 3.03 7.72 8.88
CA GLU A 19 3.34 8.21 10.23
C GLU A 19 2.80 9.62 10.47
N LYS A 20 2.86 10.51 9.47
CA LYS A 20 2.28 11.85 9.55
C LYS A 20 0.76 11.82 9.73
N LEU A 21 0.04 10.94 9.03
CA LEU A 21 -1.41 10.76 9.21
C LEU A 21 -1.75 10.30 10.64
N ILE A 22 -0.97 9.34 11.18
CA ILE A 22 -1.15 8.85 12.56
C ILE A 22 -0.90 9.97 13.60
N MET A 23 0.12 10.81 13.40
CA MET A 23 0.36 11.99 14.24
C MET A 23 -0.83 12.96 14.24
N HIS A 24 -1.53 13.07 13.10
CA HIS A 24 -2.77 13.84 12.95
C HIS A 24 -4.05 13.06 13.32
N ARG A 25 -3.91 11.94 14.05
CA ARG A 25 -4.99 11.10 14.61
C ARG A 25 -5.84 10.30 13.61
N THR A 26 -5.40 10.17 12.35
CA THR A 26 -6.04 9.24 11.41
C THR A 26 -5.95 7.80 11.94
N PRO A 27 -7.05 7.02 11.98
CA PRO A 27 -7.03 5.61 12.37
C PRO A 27 -6.08 4.77 11.52
N LEU A 28 -5.41 3.77 12.11
CA LEU A 28 -4.36 2.98 11.45
C LEU A 28 -4.81 2.37 10.11
N VAL A 29 -6.02 1.80 10.03
CA VAL A 29 -6.55 1.21 8.80
C VAL A 29 -6.73 2.27 7.72
N LEU A 30 -7.49 3.34 8.03
CA LEU A 30 -7.74 4.46 7.13
C LEU A 30 -6.43 5.11 6.63
N ALA A 31 -5.43 5.27 7.51
CA ALA A 31 -4.13 5.82 7.13
C ALA A 31 -3.38 4.95 6.09
N ARG A 32 -3.52 3.62 6.13
CA ARG A 32 -2.95 2.70 5.13
C ARG A 32 -3.66 2.81 3.78
N ASP A 33 -4.99 2.87 3.83
CA ASP A 33 -5.83 2.93 2.63
C ASP A 33 -5.67 4.28 1.92
N ILE A 34 -5.60 5.39 2.69
CA ILE A 34 -5.30 6.74 2.20
C ILE A 34 -3.90 6.80 1.56
N VAL A 35 -2.87 6.20 2.17
CA VAL A 35 -1.54 6.17 1.53
C VAL A 35 -1.55 5.32 0.26
N CYS A 36 -2.27 4.18 0.23
CA CYS A 36 -2.44 3.41 -1.01
C CYS A 36 -3.18 4.18 -2.12
N LEU A 37 -4.12 5.07 -1.77
CA LEU A 37 -4.78 6.00 -2.70
C LEU A 37 -3.77 7.05 -3.22
N PHE A 38 -2.96 7.66 -2.35
CA PHE A 38 -1.91 8.60 -2.77
C PHE A 38 -0.88 7.92 -3.68
N MET A 39 -0.39 6.73 -3.33
CA MET A 39 0.48 5.88 -4.16
C MET A 39 -0.12 5.50 -5.52
N TRP A 40 -1.43 5.64 -5.73
CA TRP A 40 -2.07 5.48 -7.03
C TRP A 40 -2.21 6.84 -7.75
N LEU A 41 -2.56 7.91 -7.03
CA LEU A 41 -2.57 9.27 -7.58
C LEU A 41 -1.17 9.70 -8.08
N ASP A 42 -0.09 9.34 -7.39
CA ASP A 42 1.30 9.50 -7.87
C ASP A 42 1.46 8.91 -9.29
N GLN A 43 0.98 7.67 -9.47
CA GLN A 43 1.12 6.90 -10.71
C GLN A 43 0.21 7.42 -11.84
N MET A 44 -0.96 7.98 -11.51
CA MET A 44 -1.92 8.51 -12.49
C MET A 44 -1.68 9.97 -12.88
N THR A 45 -1.03 10.76 -12.00
CA THR A 45 -0.81 12.20 -12.23
C THR A 45 0.64 12.55 -12.58
N ALA A 46 1.59 11.64 -12.31
CA ALA A 46 3.04 11.88 -12.39
C ALA A 46 3.54 13.03 -11.49
N ILE A 47 2.80 13.32 -10.42
CA ILE A 47 3.13 14.28 -9.36
C ILE A 47 3.59 13.51 -8.14
N ASP A 48 4.56 14.06 -7.40
CA ASP A 48 5.00 13.48 -6.12
C ASP A 48 4.05 13.94 -4.99
N VAL A 49 2.92 13.24 -4.89
CA VAL A 49 1.85 13.48 -3.90
C VAL A 49 2.41 13.24 -2.51
N ALA A 50 3.21 12.18 -2.32
CA ALA A 50 3.80 11.82 -1.05
C ALA A 50 4.71 12.94 -0.47
N ARG A 51 5.68 13.46 -1.23
CA ARG A 51 6.51 14.60 -0.79
C ARG A 51 5.71 15.89 -0.64
N SER A 52 4.71 16.10 -1.50
CA SER A 52 3.81 17.26 -1.39
C SER A 52 3.06 17.26 -0.06
N ILE A 53 2.53 16.10 0.37
CA ILE A 53 1.88 15.94 1.69
C ILE A 53 2.87 16.16 2.83
N LEU A 54 4.09 15.61 2.73
CA LEU A 54 5.13 15.83 3.75
C LEU A 54 5.45 17.32 3.91
N SER A 55 5.41 18.11 2.83
CA SER A 55 5.65 19.56 2.86
C SER A 55 4.59 20.39 3.60
N ILE A 56 3.33 19.92 3.69
CA ILE A 56 2.22 20.64 4.33
C ILE A 56 2.53 20.89 5.81
N ARG A 57 2.66 22.16 6.22
CA ARG A 57 2.93 22.53 7.62
C ARG A 57 1.70 22.82 8.47
N ASN A 58 0.54 23.06 7.85
CA ASN A 58 -0.69 23.38 8.56
C ASN A 58 -1.45 22.08 8.95
N PRO A 59 -1.67 21.79 10.25
CA PRO A 59 -2.45 20.64 10.68
C PRO A 59 -3.88 20.59 10.11
N SER A 60 -4.56 21.75 9.93
CA SER A 60 -5.93 21.75 9.41
C SER A 60 -5.99 21.30 7.96
N ALA A 61 -4.97 21.60 7.16
CA ALA A 61 -4.89 21.15 5.76
C ALA A 61 -4.64 19.63 5.66
N ILE A 62 -3.93 19.02 6.62
CA ILE A 62 -3.84 17.55 6.69
C ILE A 62 -5.21 16.95 7.02
N VAL A 63 -5.94 17.51 7.99
CA VAL A 63 -7.29 17.01 8.35
C VAL A 63 -8.27 17.16 7.17
N SER A 64 -8.29 18.29 6.47
CA SER A 64 -9.12 18.46 5.27
C SER A 64 -8.76 17.46 4.16
N LEU A 65 -7.46 17.21 3.92
CA LEU A 65 -7.01 16.21 2.96
C LEU A 65 -7.39 14.78 3.36
N VAL A 66 -7.33 14.44 4.66
CA VAL A 66 -7.80 13.16 5.18
C VAL A 66 -9.30 12.98 4.95
N ASN A 67 -10.10 14.02 5.21
CA ASN A 67 -11.55 13.97 4.99
C ASN A 67 -11.91 13.78 3.50
N GLU A 68 -11.19 14.45 2.59
CA GLU A 68 -11.36 14.26 1.14
C GLU A 68 -10.99 12.84 0.70
N ALA A 69 -9.85 12.32 1.18
CA ALA A 69 -9.38 10.97 0.86
C ALA A 69 -10.29 9.87 1.47
N GLU A 70 -10.80 10.06 2.68
CA GLU A 70 -11.82 9.21 3.30
C GLU A 70 -13.15 9.24 2.52
N GLY A 71 -13.57 10.43 2.06
CA GLY A 71 -14.73 10.58 1.16
C GLY A 71 -14.60 9.76 -0.12
N ILE A 72 -13.42 9.79 -0.76
CA ILE A 72 -13.11 8.97 -1.95
C ILE A 72 -13.14 7.47 -1.61
N LEU A 73 -12.50 7.04 -0.52
CA LEU A 73 -12.47 5.63 -0.12
C LEU A 73 -13.88 5.10 0.18
N ASN A 74 -14.73 5.91 0.84
CA ASN A 74 -16.14 5.58 1.09
C ASN A 74 -16.96 5.56 -0.21
N TYR A 75 -16.70 6.46 -1.16
CA TYR A 75 -17.33 6.46 -2.49
C TYR A 75 -16.99 5.20 -3.32
N LEU A 76 -15.77 4.67 -3.18
CA LEU A 76 -15.34 3.44 -3.83
C LEU A 76 -15.97 2.18 -3.22
N GLN A 77 -16.39 2.23 -1.95
CA GLN A 77 -17.07 1.13 -1.25
C GLN A 77 -18.58 1.10 -1.48
N GLN A 78 -19.18 2.19 -1.95
CA GLN A 78 -20.60 2.22 -2.30
C GLN A 78 -20.83 1.58 -3.68
N ASP A 79 -21.68 0.56 -3.69
CA ASP A 79 -22.36 0.13 -4.91
C ASP A 79 -23.34 1.22 -5.38
N VAL A 80 -23.62 1.22 -6.69
CA VAL A 80 -24.20 2.35 -7.40
C VAL A 80 -25.70 2.50 -7.11
N ASP A 81 -26.06 3.41 -6.21
CA ASP A 81 -27.43 3.96 -6.08
C ASP A 81 -27.47 5.32 -5.37
N ASN A 82 -26.63 5.56 -4.35
CA ASN A 82 -26.60 6.84 -3.61
C ASN A 82 -25.87 7.96 -4.39
N THR A 83 -26.51 8.47 -5.45
CA THR A 83 -26.05 9.61 -6.26
C THR A 83 -26.25 10.97 -5.56
N ASN A 84 -25.89 11.06 -4.28
CA ASN A 84 -25.74 12.36 -3.61
C ASN A 84 -24.53 13.07 -4.23
N SER A 85 -24.83 14.08 -5.05
CA SER A 85 -23.89 14.87 -5.84
C SER A 85 -22.64 15.25 -5.07
N PHE A 86 -21.50 15.10 -5.74
CA PHE A 86 -20.16 15.17 -5.17
C PHE A 86 -19.86 16.39 -4.30
N HIS A 87 -18.97 16.15 -3.34
CA HIS A 87 -18.09 17.18 -2.81
C HIS A 87 -16.96 17.43 -3.80
N ASP A 88 -16.66 18.70 -4.08
CA ASP A 88 -15.37 19.07 -4.69
C ASP A 88 -14.22 18.57 -3.82
N PHE A 89 -13.07 18.27 -4.42
CA PHE A 89 -11.85 17.90 -3.70
C PHE A 89 -10.82 19.05 -3.76
N PRO A 90 -11.03 20.18 -3.04
CA PRO A 90 -10.17 21.36 -3.16
C PRO A 90 -8.75 21.14 -2.63
N CYS A 91 -8.56 20.33 -1.58
CA CYS A 91 -7.22 20.02 -1.08
C CYS A 91 -6.45 19.13 -2.05
N LEU A 92 -7.09 18.09 -2.61
CA LEU A 92 -6.47 17.25 -3.65
C LEU A 92 -6.22 18.03 -4.95
N THR A 93 -7.18 18.83 -5.41
CA THR A 93 -7.02 19.68 -6.61
C THR A 93 -5.88 20.68 -6.46
N SER A 94 -5.71 21.27 -5.26
CA SER A 94 -4.60 22.15 -4.92
C SER A 94 -3.26 21.40 -4.83
N LEU A 95 -3.24 20.25 -4.15
CA LEU A 95 -2.07 19.38 -3.98
C LEU A 95 -1.55 18.82 -5.31
N LEU A 96 -2.45 18.52 -6.24
CA LEU A 96 -2.17 17.95 -7.56
C LEU A 96 -2.08 19.03 -8.66
N ASN A 97 -2.25 20.31 -8.32
CA ASN A 97 -2.27 21.44 -9.28
C ASN A 97 -3.12 21.16 -10.54
N ARG A 98 -4.22 20.43 -10.37
CA ARG A 98 -5.04 19.83 -11.43
C ARG A 98 -6.43 19.61 -10.88
N CYS A 99 -7.46 20.01 -11.63
CA CYS A 99 -8.84 19.70 -11.28
C CYS A 99 -9.02 18.18 -11.18
N ILE A 100 -9.36 17.72 -9.98
CA ILE A 100 -9.75 16.34 -9.68
C ILE A 100 -11.16 16.43 -9.10
N ASP A 101 -12.11 15.90 -9.85
CA ASP A 101 -13.54 15.87 -9.55
C ASP A 101 -14.01 14.43 -9.36
N THR A 102 -15.33 14.23 -9.34
CA THR A 102 -15.97 12.91 -9.16
C THR A 102 -15.85 12.10 -10.46
N SER A 103 -16.00 12.75 -11.64
CA SER A 103 -15.86 12.14 -12.96
C SER A 103 -14.49 11.47 -13.15
N PHE A 104 -13.43 12.08 -12.60
CA PHE A 104 -12.10 11.46 -12.58
C PHE A 104 -12.07 10.13 -11.83
N PHE A 105 -12.77 10.00 -10.70
CA PHE A 105 -12.84 8.74 -9.97
C PHE A 105 -13.80 7.73 -10.61
N ASP A 106 -14.89 8.18 -11.24
CA ASP A 106 -15.83 7.33 -11.97
C ASP A 106 -15.15 6.60 -13.13
N ILE A 107 -14.42 7.35 -13.97
CA ILE A 107 -13.67 6.83 -15.12
C ILE A 107 -12.65 5.75 -14.71
N HIS A 108 -12.15 5.80 -13.47
CA HIS A 108 -11.10 4.91 -12.99
C HIS A 108 -11.51 3.99 -11.82
N LYS A 109 -12.79 3.92 -11.42
CA LYS A 109 -13.25 3.25 -10.18
C LYS A 109 -12.75 1.81 -10.07
N GLU A 110 -12.90 1.02 -11.12
CA GLU A 110 -12.42 -0.37 -11.18
C GLU A 110 -10.89 -0.49 -11.09
N GLN A 111 -10.16 0.38 -11.81
CA GLN A 111 -8.69 0.40 -11.80
C GLN A 111 -8.16 0.79 -10.41
N LEU A 112 -8.79 1.77 -9.76
CA LEU A 112 -8.44 2.23 -8.43
C LEU A 112 -8.76 1.17 -7.37
N GLN A 113 -9.94 0.55 -7.38
CA GLN A 113 -10.27 -0.59 -6.49
C GLN A 113 -9.24 -1.72 -6.62
N LYS A 114 -8.92 -2.15 -7.84
CA LYS A 114 -7.90 -3.18 -8.11
C LYS A 114 -6.50 -2.75 -7.63
N SER A 115 -6.13 -1.48 -7.88
CA SER A 115 -4.86 -0.89 -7.43
C SER A 115 -4.73 -0.86 -5.91
N LEU A 116 -5.76 -0.43 -5.18
CA LEU A 116 -5.80 -0.42 -3.72
C LEU A 116 -5.64 -1.84 -3.17
N MET A 117 -6.44 -2.80 -3.64
CA MET A 117 -6.33 -4.20 -3.20
C MET A 117 -4.95 -4.80 -3.49
N HIS A 118 -4.36 -4.48 -4.64
CA HIS A 118 -3.03 -4.93 -5.04
C HIS A 118 -1.94 -4.33 -4.14
N LYS A 119 -1.95 -3.01 -3.92
CA LYS A 119 -1.00 -2.33 -3.02
C LYS A 119 -1.12 -2.81 -1.58
N LEU A 120 -2.33 -2.88 -1.03
CA LEU A 120 -2.58 -3.30 0.36
C LEU A 120 -2.18 -4.76 0.63
N ASN A 121 -2.42 -5.67 -0.31
CA ASN A 121 -2.06 -7.09 -0.16
C ASN A 121 -0.60 -7.39 -0.50
N GLY A 122 0.05 -6.58 -1.33
CA GLY A 122 1.48 -6.66 -1.60
C GLY A 122 2.27 -5.75 -0.67
N VAL A 123 2.66 -4.58 -1.18
CA VAL A 123 3.65 -3.70 -0.54
C VAL A 123 3.20 -3.13 0.80
N GLY A 124 1.89 -2.90 0.95
CA GLY A 124 1.24 -2.49 2.20
C GLY A 124 1.34 -3.50 3.35
N ARG A 125 1.76 -4.76 3.08
CA ARG A 125 2.12 -5.73 4.13
C ARG A 125 3.55 -5.57 4.64
N VAL A 126 4.38 -4.76 3.97
CA VAL A 126 5.75 -4.45 4.38
C VAL A 126 5.83 -3.04 4.98
N ILE A 127 5.35 -2.03 4.24
CA ILE A 127 5.59 -0.61 4.60
C ILE A 127 4.76 -0.15 5.80
N PHE A 128 3.61 -0.79 6.05
CA PHE A 128 2.73 -0.50 7.19
C PHE A 128 2.85 -1.54 8.31
N TYR A 129 3.83 -2.45 8.25
CA TYR A 129 4.07 -3.43 9.31
C TYR A 129 5.15 -2.92 10.26
N ASP A 130 4.71 -2.30 11.35
CA ASP A 130 5.57 -1.57 12.28
C ASP A 130 6.77 -2.38 12.81
N PRO A 131 6.68 -3.70 13.10
CA PRO A 131 7.85 -4.47 13.52
C PRO A 131 8.99 -4.53 12.47
N TYR A 132 8.72 -4.48 11.17
CA TYR A 132 9.80 -4.35 10.17
C TYR A 132 10.46 -2.96 10.26
N TYR A 133 9.67 -1.91 10.48
CA TYR A 133 10.18 -0.54 10.64
C TYR A 133 11.02 -0.39 11.91
N GLU A 134 10.60 -1.00 13.03
CA GLU A 134 11.38 -1.06 14.27
C GLU A 134 12.74 -1.77 14.05
N ILE A 135 12.75 -2.92 13.37
CA ILE A 135 13.98 -3.67 13.05
C ILE A 135 14.89 -2.85 12.13
N LEU A 136 14.35 -2.19 11.10
CA LEU A 136 15.10 -1.32 10.20
C LEU A 136 15.68 -0.10 10.92
N HIS A 137 14.87 0.58 11.75
CA HIS A 137 15.31 1.75 12.51
C HIS A 137 16.39 1.39 13.54
N ALA A 138 16.26 0.27 14.24
CA ALA A 138 17.27 -0.24 15.17
C ALA A 138 18.58 -0.62 14.44
N TYR A 139 18.48 -1.24 13.26
CA TYR A 139 19.62 -1.58 12.42
C TYR A 139 20.35 -0.32 11.92
N ASP A 140 19.66 0.58 11.24
CA ASP A 140 20.26 1.80 10.67
C ASP A 140 20.81 2.74 11.77
N THR A 141 20.21 2.74 12.97
CA THR A 141 20.78 3.43 14.15
C THR A 141 22.10 2.79 14.59
N SER A 142 22.16 1.45 14.64
CA SER A 142 23.37 0.72 15.01
C SER A 142 24.51 0.90 13.99
N VAL A 143 24.18 0.98 12.69
CA VAL A 143 25.14 1.31 11.62
C VAL A 143 25.71 2.73 11.81
N LYS A 144 24.84 3.73 12.01
CA LYS A 144 25.26 5.14 12.23
C LYS A 144 26.18 5.29 13.45
N ILE A 145 25.92 4.53 14.52
CA ILE A 145 26.78 4.53 15.72
C ILE A 145 28.17 3.96 15.38
N ALA A 146 28.25 2.85 14.65
CA ALA A 146 29.52 2.26 14.24
C ALA A 146 30.35 3.22 13.34
N GLU A 147 29.70 3.89 12.38
CA GLU A 147 30.33 4.89 11.49
C GLU A 147 30.87 6.12 12.26
N GLN A 148 30.12 6.59 13.26
CA GLN A 148 30.58 7.68 14.13
C GLN A 148 31.76 7.27 15.02
N ASP A 149 31.79 6.03 15.50
CA ASP A 149 32.88 5.54 16.34
C ASP A 149 34.18 5.33 15.53
N VAL A 150 34.09 4.92 14.26
CA VAL A 150 35.22 4.97 13.29
C VAL A 150 35.74 6.39 13.16
N SER A 151 34.85 7.34 12.90
CA SER A 151 35.19 8.75 12.70
C SER A 151 35.90 9.40 13.90
N ARG A 152 35.73 8.80 15.10
CA ARG A 152 36.37 9.23 16.36
C ARG A 152 37.63 8.44 16.74
N ARG A 153 37.81 7.22 16.22
CA ARG A 153 38.83 6.25 16.72
C ARG A 153 39.79 5.71 15.65
N GLY A 154 39.58 6.01 14.37
CA GLY A 154 40.47 5.58 13.28
C GLY A 154 40.56 4.06 13.07
N ARG A 155 39.61 3.28 13.60
CA ARG A 155 39.50 1.83 13.41
C ARG A 155 38.57 1.52 12.23
N MET A 156 38.63 0.32 11.67
CA MET A 156 37.62 -0.12 10.69
C MET A 156 36.23 -0.25 11.32
N PRO A 157 35.15 0.02 10.57
CA PRO A 157 33.78 -0.12 11.06
C PRO A 157 33.41 -1.59 11.24
N MET A 158 33.10 -1.98 12.47
CA MET A 158 32.39 -3.23 12.72
C MET A 158 30.90 -3.00 12.51
N ILE A 159 30.50 -2.90 11.24
CA ILE A 159 29.10 -2.75 10.84
C ILE A 159 28.32 -3.98 11.35
N PRO A 160 27.17 -3.81 12.04
CA PRO A 160 26.35 -4.93 12.47
C PRO A 160 25.85 -5.74 11.27
N ALA A 161 25.69 -7.05 11.46
CA ALA A 161 25.05 -7.90 10.47
C ALA A 161 23.58 -7.45 10.24
N CYS A 162 23.16 -7.40 8.98
CA CYS A 162 21.78 -7.04 8.64
C CYS A 162 20.81 -8.13 9.13
N PRO A 163 19.73 -7.80 9.87
CA PRO A 163 18.74 -8.77 10.33
C PRO A 163 18.18 -9.64 9.20
N THR A 164 18.06 -10.94 9.48
CA THR A 164 17.57 -11.95 8.52
C THR A 164 16.23 -11.55 7.91
N GLU A 165 15.36 -10.93 8.71
CA GLU A 165 14.02 -10.42 8.38
C GLU A 165 14.09 -9.41 7.23
N LEU A 166 15.04 -8.48 7.28
CA LEU A 166 15.21 -7.44 6.27
C LEU A 166 15.87 -7.97 5.00
N THR A 167 16.72 -8.99 5.10
CA THR A 167 17.40 -9.62 3.96
C THR A 167 16.55 -10.65 3.21
N ARG A 168 15.38 -11.04 3.75
CA ARG A 168 14.44 -11.95 3.07
C ARG A 168 14.05 -11.38 1.69
N PRO A 169 14.04 -12.19 0.61
CA PRO A 169 13.53 -11.76 -0.68
C PRO A 169 12.04 -11.42 -0.61
N TYR A 170 11.66 -10.25 -1.14
CA TYR A 170 10.28 -9.79 -1.13
C TYR A 170 9.42 -10.51 -2.18
N ARG A 171 8.43 -11.30 -1.74
CA ARG A 171 7.48 -11.99 -2.60
C ARG A 171 6.20 -11.17 -2.78
N PHE A 172 5.79 -10.97 -4.03
CA PHE A 172 4.54 -10.32 -4.44
C PHE A 172 3.76 -11.26 -5.37
N PRO A 173 2.49 -11.60 -5.08
CA PRO A 173 1.82 -11.48 -3.77
C PRO A 173 2.43 -12.49 -2.78
N PRO A 174 1.92 -12.62 -1.54
CA PRO A 174 2.03 -13.90 -0.87
C PRO A 174 1.34 -14.97 -1.73
N GLU A 175 1.97 -16.13 -1.88
CA GLU A 175 1.19 -17.35 -2.08
C GLU A 175 0.24 -17.45 -0.88
N ILE A 176 -1.05 -17.22 -1.10
CA ILE A 176 -2.05 -17.85 -0.25
C ILE A 176 -1.82 -19.33 -0.48
N ALA A 177 -1.20 -20.01 0.49
CA ALA A 177 -1.22 -21.45 0.51
C ALA A 177 -2.70 -21.84 0.47
N ALA A 178 -3.13 -22.42 -0.66
CA ALA A 178 -4.47 -22.97 -0.73
C ALA A 178 -4.61 -23.98 0.43
N PRO A 179 -5.78 -24.07 1.09
CA PRO A 179 -6.01 -25.16 2.01
C PRO A 179 -5.72 -26.47 1.26
N GLU A 180 -4.90 -27.35 1.84
CA GLU A 180 -4.55 -28.65 1.24
C GLU A 180 -5.71 -29.66 1.40
N ASP A 181 -6.90 -29.25 0.97
CA ASP A 181 -8.16 -29.98 0.91
C ASP A 181 -8.81 -29.72 -0.45
N ASP A 182 -9.27 -30.70 -1.23
CA ASP A 182 -9.12 -32.16 -1.07
C ASP A 182 -9.10 -32.82 -2.46
N LYS A 183 -8.83 -34.13 -2.51
CA LYS A 183 -8.61 -34.90 -3.73
C LYS A 183 -9.92 -35.15 -4.50
N SER A 184 -9.91 -34.77 -5.78
CA SER A 184 -10.51 -35.52 -6.89
C SER A 184 -11.86 -36.22 -6.65
N ILE A 185 -12.97 -35.48 -6.77
CA ILE A 185 -14.29 -36.05 -7.13
C ILE A 185 -14.83 -35.39 -8.39
N PHE A 186 -14.13 -35.59 -9.52
CA PHE A 186 -14.73 -35.44 -10.85
C PHE A 186 -15.53 -36.70 -11.19
N ILE A 187 -16.82 -36.73 -10.84
CA ILE A 187 -17.75 -37.73 -11.37
C ILE A 187 -18.18 -37.27 -12.77
N ASN A 188 -17.58 -37.84 -13.81
CA ASN A 188 -18.04 -37.67 -15.18
C ASN A 188 -19.41 -38.36 -15.37
N PRO A 189 -20.44 -37.67 -15.89
CA PRO A 189 -21.68 -38.31 -16.33
C PRO A 189 -21.47 -38.99 -17.69
N LEU A 190 -20.85 -40.17 -17.71
CA LEU A 190 -20.78 -41.02 -18.91
C LEU A 190 -22.15 -41.69 -19.16
N ALA A 191 -23.05 -40.93 -19.79
CA ALA A 191 -24.31 -41.45 -20.33
C ALA A 191 -24.09 -42.12 -21.69
N GLU A 192 -23.34 -43.23 -21.72
CA GLU A 192 -23.18 -44.07 -22.92
C GLU A 192 -24.45 -44.89 -23.19
N GLY A 193 -25.49 -44.20 -23.69
CA GLY A 193 -26.74 -44.80 -24.17
C GLY A 193 -26.58 -45.49 -25.52
N GLY A 194 -25.82 -46.58 -25.57
CA GLY A 194 -25.68 -47.43 -26.76
C GLY A 194 -27.02 -48.05 -27.18
N MET A 195 -27.31 -48.00 -28.48
CA MET A 195 -28.54 -48.52 -29.10
C MET A 195 -28.41 -50.03 -29.45
N VAL A 196 -29.44 -50.58 -30.12
CA VAL A 196 -29.57 -51.93 -30.73
C VAL A 196 -29.79 -53.13 -29.77
N ASP A 197 -30.67 -54.12 -30.05
CA ASP A 197 -31.63 -54.26 -31.17
C ASP A 197 -32.82 -55.22 -30.90
N PHE A 198 -33.75 -55.25 -31.88
CA PHE A 198 -34.87 -56.18 -32.16
C PHE A 198 -35.10 -57.45 -31.29
N ALA A 199 -36.37 -57.63 -30.90
CA ALA A 199 -37.22 -58.77 -31.29
C ALA A 199 -38.72 -58.43 -31.19
#